data_AF-A0A351TA23-F1
#
_entry.id   AF-A0A351TA23-F1
#
_cell.length_a   1.000
_cell.length_b   1.000
_cell.length_c   1.000
_cell.angle_alpha   90.00
_cell.angle_beta   90.00
_cell.angle_gamma   90.00
#
_symmetry.space_group_name_H-M   'P 1'
#
loop_
_entity.id
_entity.type
_entity.pdbx_description
1 polymer ?
#
loop_
_entity_poly.entity_id
_entity_poly.type
_entity_poly.pdbx_seq_one_letter_code
_entity_poly.pdbx_strand_id
1 'polypeptide(L)' 'MLSNIKNDLKKAEEHLHNEFNKLQVGRANPGLIEGIYINAYGNPQPLKNIASVSVMDAQTLTIQPWDK' A
#
# COMPACT_ATOMS: atom_id res chain seq x y z
N MET A 1 -25.30 -22.26 -9.26
CA MET A 1 -24.14 -22.53 -10.15
C MET A 1 -23.57 -21.23 -10.73
N LEU A 2 -24.38 -20.38 -11.40
CA LEU A 2 -23.95 -19.07 -11.93
C LEU A 2 -23.45 -18.08 -10.86
N SER A 3 -24.01 -18.12 -9.64
CA SER A 3 -23.60 -17.27 -8.52
C SER A 3 -22.17 -17.53 -8.04
N ASN A 4 -21.72 -18.79 -8.04
CA ASN A 4 -20.38 -19.16 -7.57
C ASN A 4 -19.32 -18.67 -8.56
N ILE A 5 -19.55 -18.88 -9.86
CA ILE A 5 -18.66 -18.39 -10.93
C ILE A 5 -18.51 -16.86 -10.85
N LYS A 6 -19.59 -16.14 -10.56
CA LYS A 6 -19.56 -14.69 -10.41
C LYS A 6 -18.71 -14.24 -9.22
N ASN A 7 -18.76 -14.98 -8.11
CA ASN A 7 -17.92 -14.71 -6.93
C ASN A 7 -16.45 -15.08 -7.19
N ASP A 8 -16.18 -16.16 -7.90
CA ASP A 8 -14.81 -16.57 -8.24
C ASP A 8 -14.15 -15.59 -9.21
N LEU A 9 -14.90 -15.10 -10.21
CA LEU A 9 -14.46 -14.01 -11.08
C LEU A 9 -14.15 -12.73 -10.30
N LYS A 10 -15.00 -12.37 -9.34
CA LYS A 10 -14.81 -11.18 -8.51
C LYS A 10 -13.57 -11.30 -7.63
N LYS A 11 -13.30 -12.48 -7.06
CA LYS A 11 -12.06 -12.77 -6.33
C LYS A 11 -10.83 -12.69 -7.23
N ALA A 12 -10.92 -13.21 -8.46
CA ALA A 12 -9.81 -13.13 -9.41
C ALA A 12 -9.53 -11.67 -9.81
N GLU A 13 -10.57 -10.86 -10.01
CA GLU A 13 -10.47 -9.43 -10.28
C GLU A 13 -9.84 -8.67 -9.10
N GLU A 14 -10.30 -8.92 -7.88
CA GLU A 14 -9.73 -8.34 -6.65
C GLU A 14 -8.25 -8.73 -6.48
N HIS A 15 -7.91 -10.00 -6.72
CA HIS A 15 -6.53 -10.47 -6.64
C HIS A 15 -5.64 -9.78 -7.69
N LEU A 16 -6.12 -9.67 -8.93
CA LEU A 16 -5.43 -8.97 -10.01
C LEU A 16 -5.18 -7.49 -9.66
N HIS A 17 -6.20 -6.81 -9.13
CA HIS A 17 -6.08 -5.41 -8.72
C HIS A 17 -5.06 -5.21 -7.60
N ASN A 18 -5.03 -6.14 -6.62
CA ASN A 18 -4.04 -6.12 -5.55
C ASN A 18 -2.62 -6.33 -6.07
N GLU A 19 -2.42 -7.25 -7.01
CA GLU A 19 -1.10 -7.47 -7.62
C GLU A 19 -0.67 -6.26 -8.48
N PHE A 20 -1.59 -5.62 -9.20
CA PHE A 20 -1.29 -4.38 -9.93
C PHE A 20 -0.93 -3.21 -9.02
N ASN A 21 -1.55 -3.09 -7.85
CA ASN A 21 -1.18 -2.08 -6.87
C ASN A 21 0.22 -2.30 -6.28
N LYS A 22 0.67 -3.56 -6.19
CA LYS A 22 2.04 -3.91 -5.78
C LYS A 22 3.07 -3.75 -6.89
N LEU A 23 2.64 -3.79 -8.16
CA LEU A 23 3.50 -3.66 -9.32
C LEU A 23 4.07 -2.23 -9.42
N GLN A 24 5.41 -2.15 -9.46
CA GLN A 24 6.16 -0.91 -9.54
C GLN A 24 6.08 -0.32 -10.96
N VAL A 25 5.07 0.50 -11.22
CA VAL A 25 4.94 1.24 -12.49
C VAL A 25 5.71 2.57 -12.42
N GLY A 26 7.00 2.56 -12.09
CA GLY A 26 7.93 3.70 -12.22
C GLY A 26 7.50 5.06 -11.64
N ARG A 27 6.41 5.09 -10.87
CA ARG A 27 5.74 6.25 -10.31
C ARG A 27 5.71 6.10 -8.81
N ALA A 28 6.03 7.17 -8.10
CA ALA A 28 5.92 7.30 -6.67
C ALA A 28 4.48 6.99 -6.24
N ASN A 29 4.27 5.78 -5.72
CA ASN A 29 3.00 5.32 -5.19
C ASN A 29 3.11 5.19 -3.66
N PRO A 30 2.23 5.82 -2.87
CA PRO A 30 2.18 5.65 -1.42
C PRO A 30 2.01 4.19 -0.97
N GLY A 31 1.43 3.34 -1.83
CA GLY A 31 1.31 1.89 -1.62
C GLY A 31 2.64 1.18 -1.39
N LEU A 32 3.75 1.75 -1.87
CA LEU A 32 5.10 1.21 -1.69
C LEU A 32 5.55 1.17 -0.22
N ILE A 33 4.95 2.01 0.63
CA ILE A 33 5.32 2.18 2.03
C ILE A 33 4.42 1.34 2.96
N GLU A 34 3.34 0.74 2.45
CA GLU A 34 2.37 -0.03 3.24
C GLU A 34 2.95 -1.32 3.85
N GLY A 35 4.03 -1.86 3.27
CA GLY A 35 4.74 -3.03 3.79
C GLY A 35 5.89 -2.72 4.76
N ILE A 36 6.16 -1.44 5.06
CA ILE A 36 7.31 -1.05 5.89
C ILE A 36 6.88 -0.95 7.35
N TYR A 37 7.47 -1.82 8.17
CA TYR A 37 7.31 -1.82 9.62
C TYR A 37 8.50 -1.11 10.27
N ILE A 38 8.21 -0.18 11.17
CA ILE A 38 9.19 0.55 11.96
C ILE A 38 8.94 0.24 13.42
N ASN A 39 10.03 0.06 14.17
CA ASN A 39 9.93 -0.12 15.61
C ASN A 39 9.72 1.26 16.26
N ALA A 40 8.48 1.56 16.65
CA ALA A 40 8.15 2.76 17.39
C ALA A 40 7.71 2.37 18.80
N TYR A 41 8.23 3.07 19.80
CA TYR A 41 7.88 2.85 21.20
C TYR A 41 8.02 1.38 21.65
N GLY A 42 8.98 0.65 21.08
CA GLY A 42 9.27 -0.75 21.43
C GLY A 42 8.39 -1.80 20.75
N ASN A 43 7.45 -1.40 19.88
CA ASN A 43 6.64 -2.33 19.09
C ASN A 43 6.77 -2.07 17.57
N PRO A 44 6.75 -3.12 16.73
CA PRO A 44 6.69 -2.95 15.28
C PRO A 44 5.32 -2.39 14.87
N GLN A 45 5.31 -1.18 14.35
CA GLN A 45 4.13 -0.52 13.80
C GLN A 45 4.34 -0.20 12.31
N PRO A 46 3.29 -0.26 11.48
CA PRO A 46 3.40 0.13 10.09
C PRO A 46 3.70 1.64 10.00
N LEU A 47 4.64 2.03 9.13
CA LEU A 47 5.08 3.41 8.95
C LEU A 47 3.91 4.37 8.63
N LYS A 48 2.87 3.88 7.93
CA LYS A 48 1.63 4.62 7.64
C LYS A 48 0.92 5.18 8.89
N ASN A 49 1.08 4.55 10.05
CA ASN A 49 0.43 5.00 11.29
C ASN A 49 1.23 6.09 12.02
N ILE A 50 2.49 6.30 11.65
CA ILE A 50 3.45 7.13 12.39
C ILE A 50 3.86 8.34 11.56
N ALA A 51 3.64 8.29 10.25
CA ALA A 51 3.93 9.37 9.33
C ALA A 51 2.86 9.52 8.25
N SER A 52 2.64 10.75 7.81
CA SER A 52 1.93 11.07 6.58
C SER A 52 2.85 10.84 5.38
N VAL A 53 2.34 10.16 4.35
CA VAL A 53 3.06 9.90 3.11
C VAL A 53 2.39 10.68 1.99
N SER A 54 3.13 11.55 1.32
CA SER A 54 2.66 12.30 0.16
C SER A 54 3.58 12.09 -1.05
N VAL A 55 2.98 12.18 -2.24
CA VAL A 55 3.72 12.14 -3.50
C VAL A 55 4.07 13.58 -3.85
N MET A 56 5.37 13.90 -3.88
CA MET A 56 5.86 15.23 -4.23
C MET A 56 6.08 15.35 -5.74
N ASP A 57 6.62 14.29 -6.35
CA ASP A 57 6.84 14.19 -7.79
C ASP A 57 6.77 12.72 -8.23
N ALA A 58 6.72 12.44 -9.53
CA ALA A 58 6.59 11.10 -10.10
C ALA A 58 7.67 10.10 -9.63
N GLN A 59 8.80 10.53 -9.06
CA GLN A 59 9.81 9.65 -8.46
C GLN A 59 10.09 9.91 -6.98
N THR A 60 9.40 10.87 -6.36
CA THR A 60 9.75 11.34 -5.00
C THR A 60 8.56 11.19 -4.05
N LEU A 61 8.74 10.36 -3.03
CA LEU A 61 7.82 10.23 -1.89
C LEU A 61 8.36 11.04 -0.70
N THR A 62 7.50 11.83 -0.09
CA THR A 62 7.82 12.58 1.14
C THR A 62 7.12 11.94 2.32
N ILE A 63 7.89 11.65 3.37
CA ILE A 63 7.40 11.03 4.61
C ILE A 63 7.53 12.07 5.72
N GLN A 64 6.40 12.46 6.30
CA GLN A 64 6.32 13.44 7.39
C GLN A 64 5.84 12.74 8.67
N PRO A 65 6.74 12.41 9.61
CA PRO A 65 6.37 11.80 10.89
C PRO A 65 5.55 12.77 11.74
N TRP A 66 4.58 12.22 12.48
CA TRP A 66 3.74 12.99 13.40
C TRP A 66 4.47 13.33 14.70
N ASP A 67 5.34 12.45 15.15
CA ASP A 67 6.29 12.69 16.23
C ASP A 67 7.59 13.30 15.69
N LYS A 68 8.09 14.33 16.37
CA LYS A 68 9.37 14.99 16.04
C LYS A 68 10.55 14.32 16.72
#